data_AF-A0A0L6ZDS3-F1
#
_entry.id   AF-A0A0L6ZDS3-F1
#
_cell.length_a   1.000
_cell.length_b   1.000
_cell.length_c   1.000
_cell.angle_alpha   90.00
_cell.angle_beta   90.00
_cell.angle_gamma   90.00
#
_symmetry.space_group_name_H-M   'P 1'
#
loop_
_entity.id
_entity.type
_entity.pdbx_description
1 polymer ?
#
loop_
_entity_poly.entity_id
_entity_poly.type
_entity_poly.pdbx_seq_one_letter_code
_entity_poly.pdbx_strand_id
1 'polypeptide(L)'
;MPEFVVDNTMKLLNEQKKAMNGSKVLLMGVAYKKDIDDMRESPALKVIEHLEKNGAEVIYNDPYVPEFKHNGKEYISVEWEKAIDDADIVLITTDHSCYNYEEMVKRAKIFYDTRNASKDVKNNREKIHKL
;
A
#
# COMPACT_ATOMS: atom_id res chain seq x y z
N MET A 1 -9.02 6.31 11.06
CA MET A 1 -8.96 6.63 9.61
C MET A 1 -8.52 5.47 8.71
N PRO A 2 -8.23 4.22 9.16
CA PRO A 2 -8.11 3.09 8.23
C PRO A 2 -9.30 2.94 7.28
N GLU A 3 -10.51 3.18 7.76
CA GLU A 3 -11.76 3.09 7.00
C GLU A 3 -11.77 4.10 5.84
N PHE A 4 -11.34 5.34 6.09
CA PHE A 4 -11.27 6.36 5.06
C PHE A 4 -10.25 5.99 3.96
N VAL A 5 -9.11 5.40 4.34
CA VAL A 5 -8.12 4.90 3.39
C VAL A 5 -8.71 3.80 2.50
N VAL A 6 -9.47 2.88 3.09
CA VAL A 6 -10.13 1.79 2.37
C VAL A 6 -11.21 2.32 1.43
N ASP A 7 -12.06 3.23 1.91
CA ASP A 7 -13.11 3.86 1.09
C ASP A 7 -12.52 4.61 -0.11
N ASN A 8 -11.42 5.34 0.11
CA ASN A 8 -10.76 6.05 -0.99
C ASN A 8 -10.09 5.06 -1.96
N THR A 9 -9.50 3.97 -1.45
CA THR A 9 -8.98 2.88 -2.30
C THR A 9 -10.07 2.31 -3.20
N MET A 10 -11.29 2.07 -2.68
CA MET A 10 -12.43 1.64 -3.50
C MET A 10 -12.78 2.67 -4.59
N LYS A 11 -12.80 3.96 -4.26
CA LYS A 11 -13.12 5.03 -5.21
C LYS A 11 -12.10 5.08 -6.35
N LEU A 12 -10.81 5.05 -6.02
CA LEU A 12 -9.73 5.07 -7.01
C LEU A 12 -9.77 3.87 -7.96
N LEU A 13 -10.03 2.66 -7.43
CA LEU A 13 -10.21 1.48 -8.26
C LEU A 13 -11.44 1.62 -9.18
N ASN A 14 -12.56 2.12 -8.65
CA ASN A 14 -13.79 2.32 -9.41
C ASN A 14 -13.64 3.35 -10.54
N GLU A 15 -12.83 4.40 -10.36
CA GLU A 15 -12.49 5.35 -11.43
C GLU A 15 -11.82 4.66 -12.63
N GLN A 16 -11.09 3.56 -12.39
CA GLN A 16 -10.51 2.69 -13.43
C GLN A 16 -11.44 1.53 -13.84
N LYS A 17 -12.72 1.59 -13.46
CA LYS A 17 -13.72 0.52 -13.68
C LYS A 17 -13.31 -0.84 -13.09
N LYS A 18 -12.52 -0.82 -12.01
CA LYS A 18 -12.17 -2.01 -11.23
C LYS A 18 -12.91 -2.03 -9.90
N ALA A 19 -13.48 -3.18 -9.56
CA ALA A 19 -14.03 -3.40 -8.23
C ALA A 19 -12.90 -3.73 -7.24
N MET A 20 -13.07 -3.39 -5.96
CA MET A 20 -12.09 -3.79 -4.92
C MET A 20 -11.99 -5.31 -4.77
N ASN A 21 -13.12 -6.02 -4.86
CA ASN A 21 -13.14 -7.47 -4.83
C ASN A 21 -12.39 -8.04 -6.04
N GLY A 22 -11.32 -8.80 -5.78
CA GLY A 22 -10.41 -9.34 -6.78
C GLY A 22 -9.34 -8.38 -7.28
N SER A 23 -9.28 -7.14 -6.78
CA SER A 23 -8.17 -6.23 -7.10
C SER A 23 -6.94 -6.55 -6.25
N LYS A 24 -5.76 -6.51 -6.89
CA LYS A 24 -4.48 -6.71 -6.21
C LYS A 24 -3.98 -5.39 -5.63
N VAL A 25 -3.86 -5.31 -4.31
CA VAL A 25 -3.35 -4.14 -3.59
C VAL A 25 -1.92 -4.43 -3.11
N LEU A 26 -0.96 -3.64 -3.58
CA LEU A 26 0.40 -3.66 -3.04
C LEU A 26 0.52 -2.59 -1.95
N LEU A 27 0.55 -3.03 -0.70
CA LEU A 27 0.68 -2.17 0.47
C LEU A 27 2.16 -1.96 0.83
N MET A 28 2.58 -0.70 0.87
CA MET A 28 3.96 -0.32 1.15
C MET A 28 4.10 0.16 2.59
N GLY A 29 4.68 -0.70 3.42
CA GLY A 29 4.97 -0.47 4.83
C GLY A 29 3.86 -0.94 5.77
N VAL A 30 4.20 -1.81 6.71
CA VAL A 30 3.32 -2.28 7.80
C VAL A 30 3.83 -1.83 9.17
N ALA A 31 5.07 -1.36 9.28
CA ALA A 31 5.59 -0.76 10.49
C ALA A 31 4.78 0.49 10.91
N TYR A 32 4.62 0.67 12.22
CA TYR A 32 3.93 1.81 12.84
C TYR A 32 4.62 3.15 12.55
N LYS A 33 5.95 3.13 12.40
CA LYS A 33 6.73 4.30 12.06
C LYS A 33 7.73 3.96 10.96
N LYS A 34 8.11 5.04 10.29
CA LYS A 34 9.21 5.09 9.35
C LYS A 34 10.49 4.49 9.95
N ASP A 35 11.15 3.67 9.13
CA ASP A 35 12.50 3.13 9.31
C ASP A 35 12.73 2.28 10.59
N ILE A 36 11.68 1.64 11.10
CA ILE A 36 11.73 0.70 12.23
C ILE A 36 10.85 -0.53 11.97
N ASP A 37 10.97 -1.56 12.81
CA ASP A 37 10.27 -2.86 12.71
C ASP A 37 9.04 -2.98 13.63
N ASP A 38 8.70 -1.95 14.42
CA ASP A 38 7.58 -2.01 15.36
C ASP A 38 6.22 -1.92 14.66
N MET A 39 5.34 -2.88 14.90
CA MET A 39 4.01 -2.96 14.30
C MET A 39 2.84 -3.01 15.29
N ARG A 40 3.11 -3.00 16.60
CA ARG A 40 2.11 -3.33 17.63
C ARG A 40 0.83 -2.50 17.56
N GLU A 41 0.96 -1.24 17.15
CA GLU A 41 -0.16 -0.29 17.02
C GLU A 41 -0.29 0.25 15.58
N SER A 42 0.19 -0.52 14.60
CA SER A 42 0.19 -0.06 13.21
C SER A 42 -1.22 0.06 12.65
N PRO A 43 -1.63 1.24 12.15
CA PRO A 43 -2.91 1.39 11.47
C PRO A 43 -2.98 0.59 10.16
N ALA A 44 -1.84 0.20 9.60
CA ALA A 44 -1.75 -0.60 8.38
C ALA A 44 -2.42 -1.99 8.56
N LEU A 45 -2.34 -2.58 9.75
CA LEU A 45 -2.97 -3.88 10.02
C LEU A 45 -4.50 -3.81 9.87
N LYS A 46 -5.13 -2.73 10.36
CA LYS A 46 -6.57 -2.49 10.16
C LYS A 46 -6.92 -2.19 8.71
N VAL A 47 -6.03 -1.50 7.98
CA VAL A 47 -6.21 -1.28 6.54
C VAL A 47 -6.21 -2.61 5.80
N ILE A 48 -5.25 -3.50 6.08
CA ILE A 48 -5.20 -4.86 5.51
C ILE A 48 -6.50 -5.61 5.79
N GLU A 49 -6.94 -5.67 7.05
CA GLU A 49 -8.19 -6.35 7.44
C GLU A 49 -9.40 -5.86 6.65
N HIS A 50 -9.55 -4.54 6.51
CA HIS A 50 -10.69 -3.95 5.83
C HIS A 50 -10.62 -4.14 4.32
N LEU A 51 -9.44 -4.08 3.71
CA LEU A 51 -9.25 -4.39 2.28
C LEU A 51 -9.63 -5.86 2.00
N GLU A 52 -9.10 -6.80 2.77
CA GLU A 52 -9.37 -8.23 2.62
C GLU A 52 -10.83 -8.58 2.89
N LYS A 53 -11.46 -7.94 3.90
CA LYS A 53 -12.90 -8.08 4.18
C LYS A 53 -13.77 -7.68 2.99
N ASN A 54 -13.29 -6.76 2.14
CA ASN A 54 -13.96 -6.35 0.91
C ASN A 54 -13.48 -7.13 -0.33
N GLY A 55 -12.72 -8.20 -0.14
CA GLY A 55 -12.31 -9.14 -1.18
C GLY A 55 -11.06 -8.72 -1.97
N ALA A 56 -10.30 -7.71 -1.51
CA ALA A 56 -9.04 -7.36 -2.15
C ALA A 56 -7.97 -8.44 -1.91
N GLU A 57 -7.12 -8.68 -2.89
CA GLU A 57 -5.91 -9.48 -2.75
C GLU A 57 -4.77 -8.59 -2.25
N VAL A 58 -4.51 -8.61 -0.95
CA VAL A 58 -3.46 -7.77 -0.35
C VAL A 58 -2.13 -8.51 -0.34
N ILE A 59 -1.13 -7.90 -0.96
CA ILE A 59 0.29 -8.22 -0.79
C ILE A 59 0.98 -7.00 -0.19
N TYR A 60 2.09 -7.20 0.52
CA TYR A 60 2.79 -6.10 1.15
C TYR A 60 4.29 -6.19 0.94
N ASN A 61 4.94 -5.03 0.98
CA ASN A 61 6.37 -4.93 1.16
C ASN A 61 6.65 -4.01 2.35
N ASP A 62 7.50 -4.48 3.25
CA ASP A 62 8.15 -3.68 4.28
C ASP A 62 9.59 -4.19 4.46
N PRO A 63 10.62 -3.33 4.33
CA PRO A 63 12.02 -3.73 4.44
C PRO A 63 12.47 -3.97 5.88
N TYR A 64 11.69 -3.51 6.88
CA TYR A 64 11.97 -3.69 8.30
C TYR A 64 11.13 -4.81 8.91
N VAL A 65 10.02 -5.18 8.25
CA VAL A 65 9.13 -6.27 8.68
C VAL A 65 9.07 -7.37 7.60
N PRO A 66 10.00 -8.34 7.62
CA PRO A 66 10.08 -9.38 6.59
C PRO A 66 8.90 -10.35 6.62
N GLU A 67 8.33 -10.62 7.80
CA GLU A 67 7.17 -11.46 7.99
C GLU A 67 6.39 -11.04 9.25
N PHE A 68 5.10 -11.32 9.27
CA PHE A 68 4.30 -11.20 10.48
C PHE A 68 3.07 -12.10 10.44
N LYS A 69 2.44 -12.27 11.61
CA LYS A 69 1.19 -12.99 11.75
C LYS A 69 0.11 -12.05 12.25
N HIS A 70 -1.03 -12.04 11.56
CA HIS A 70 -2.17 -11.22 11.91
C HIS A 70 -3.48 -11.97 11.67
N ASN A 71 -4.37 -11.99 12.67
CA ASN A 71 -5.63 -12.74 12.64
C ASN A 71 -5.51 -14.21 12.18
N GLY A 72 -4.43 -14.88 12.60
CA GLY A 72 -4.18 -16.29 12.26
C GLY A 72 -3.61 -16.53 10.86
N LYS A 73 -3.45 -15.49 10.03
CA LYS A 73 -2.81 -15.54 8.72
C LYS A 73 -1.35 -15.07 8.81
N GLU A 74 -0.47 -15.76 8.12
CA GLU A 74 0.93 -15.36 7.95
C GLU A 74 1.08 -14.51 6.69
N TYR A 75 1.90 -13.48 6.80
CA TYR A 75 2.21 -12.52 5.76
C TYR A 75 3.72 -12.50 5.58
N ILE A 76 4.18 -12.61 4.34
CA ILE A 76 5.59 -12.54 3.97
C ILE A 76 5.78 -11.36 3.03
N SER A 77 6.76 -10.51 3.34
CA SER A 77 7.11 -9.31 2.58
C SER A 77 7.57 -9.73 1.19
N VAL A 78 6.92 -9.20 0.15
CA VAL A 78 7.30 -9.48 -1.25
C VAL A 78 8.39 -8.50 -1.70
N GLU A 79 9.18 -8.86 -2.70
CA GLU A 79 10.00 -7.87 -3.41
C GLU A 79 9.08 -6.95 -4.24
N TRP A 80 8.94 -5.68 -3.84
CA TRP A 80 7.99 -4.77 -4.48
C TRP A 80 8.33 -4.56 -5.95
N GLU A 81 9.61 -4.58 -6.32
CA GLU A 81 10.08 -4.44 -7.69
C GLU A 81 9.59 -5.58 -8.60
N LYS A 82 9.22 -6.74 -8.05
CA LYS A 82 8.66 -7.85 -8.82
C LYS A 82 7.13 -7.82 -8.84
N ALA A 83 6.51 -7.16 -7.88
CA ALA A 83 5.06 -7.19 -7.67
C ALA A 83 4.32 -5.95 -8.19
N ILE A 84 4.99 -4.81 -8.32
CA ILE A 84 4.35 -3.51 -8.55
C ILE A 84 3.62 -3.39 -9.89
N ASP A 85 4.12 -4.02 -10.96
CA ASP A 85 3.51 -3.92 -12.29
C ASP A 85 2.19 -4.74 -12.37
N ASP A 86 2.08 -5.79 -11.56
CA ASP A 86 0.88 -6.62 -11.45
C ASP A 86 -0.18 -6.00 -10.52
N ALA A 87 0.22 -5.14 -9.60
CA ALA A 87 -0.70 -4.48 -8.68
C ALA A 87 -1.67 -3.57 -9.44
N ASP A 88 -2.91 -3.50 -8.96
CA ASP A 88 -3.91 -2.57 -9.47
C ASP A 88 -3.81 -1.21 -8.81
N ILE A 89 -3.37 -1.20 -7.55
CA ILE A 89 -3.07 0.00 -6.79
C ILE A 89 -1.91 -0.26 -5.83
N VAL A 90 -1.02 0.73 -5.74
CA VAL A 90 0.03 0.82 -4.72
C VAL A 90 -0.45 1.76 -3.63
N LEU A 91 -0.47 1.29 -2.39
CA LEU A 91 -0.95 2.04 -1.23
C LEU A 91 0.19 2.28 -0.24
N ILE A 92 0.58 3.53 -0.03
CA ILE A 92 1.62 3.89 0.93
C ILE A 92 0.99 4.09 2.31
N THR A 93 1.37 3.24 3.26
CA THR A 93 0.96 3.30 4.67
C THR A 93 2.11 3.69 5.60
N THR A 94 3.36 3.45 5.19
CA THR A 94 4.56 3.91 5.91
C THR A 94 5.61 4.47 4.95
N ASP A 95 6.13 5.67 5.26
CA ASP A 95 7.03 6.46 4.42
C ASP A 95 8.52 6.12 4.61
N HIS A 96 8.89 4.85 4.48
CA HIS A 96 10.28 4.40 4.64
C HIS A 96 11.24 5.18 3.73
N SER A 97 12.42 5.55 4.26
CA SER A 97 13.42 6.37 3.55
C SER A 97 14.07 5.63 2.38
N CYS A 98 14.14 4.30 2.45
CA CYS A 98 14.85 3.48 1.47
C CYS A 98 14.06 3.29 0.16
N TYR A 99 12.78 3.63 0.12
CA TYR A 99 11.95 3.47 -1.06
C TYR A 99 12.27 4.51 -2.13
N ASN A 100 12.35 4.04 -3.38
CA ASN A 100 12.47 4.89 -4.55
C ASN A 100 11.08 5.29 -5.07
N TYR A 101 10.49 6.33 -4.48
CA TYR A 101 9.13 6.77 -4.86
C TYR A 101 9.00 7.23 -6.32
N GLU A 102 10.05 7.79 -6.92
CA GLU A 102 10.03 8.20 -8.34
C GLU A 102 9.84 6.97 -9.23
N GLU A 103 10.55 5.88 -8.95
CA GLU A 103 10.42 4.62 -9.68
C GLU A 103 9.07 3.94 -9.41
N MET A 104 8.62 3.94 -8.16
CA MET A 104 7.32 3.36 -7.80
C MET A 104 6.17 4.06 -8.52
N VAL A 105 6.14 5.40 -8.51
CA VAL A 105 5.10 6.18 -9.20
C VAL A 105 5.14 5.95 -10.70
N LYS A 106 6.35 5.87 -11.30
CA LYS A 106 6.51 5.55 -12.72
C LYS A 106 5.83 4.22 -13.08
N ARG A 107 6.00 3.19 -12.26
CA ARG A 107 5.55 1.81 -12.53
C ARG A 107 4.11 1.52 -12.11
N ALA A 108 3.65 2.11 -11.01
CA ALA A 108 2.31 1.91 -10.50
C ALA A 108 1.22 2.28 -11.54
N LYS A 109 0.11 1.54 -11.53
CA LYS A 109 -1.10 1.90 -12.27
C LYS A 109 -1.84 3.05 -11.57
N ILE A 110 -2.05 2.90 -10.26
CA ILE A 110 -2.59 3.91 -9.35
C ILE A 110 -1.63 3.98 -8.15
N PHE A 111 -1.24 5.19 -7.73
CA PHE A 111 -0.37 5.39 -6.59
C PHE A 111 -1.08 6.22 -5.51
N TYR A 112 -1.50 5.59 -4.42
CA TYR A 112 -2.22 6.26 -3.34
C TYR A 112 -1.31 6.48 -2.13
N ASP A 113 -0.98 7.74 -1.88
CA ASP A 113 -0.05 8.18 -0.85
C ASP A 113 -0.77 8.78 0.36
N THR A 114 -0.85 8.02 1.44
CA THR A 114 -1.48 8.48 2.70
C THR A 114 -0.50 9.18 3.65
N ARG A 115 0.78 9.25 3.28
CA ARG A 115 1.89 9.69 4.14
C ARG A 115 2.63 10.91 3.61
N ASN A 116 2.25 11.41 2.43
CA ASN A 116 2.97 12.44 1.69
C ASN A 116 4.44 12.05 1.41
N ALA A 117 4.69 10.75 1.22
CA ALA A 117 6.01 10.19 0.95
C ALA A 117 6.53 10.57 -0.45
N SER A 118 5.62 10.74 -1.39
CA SER A 118 5.89 11.09 -2.80
C SER A 118 6.05 12.59 -3.05
N LYS A 119 6.24 13.42 -2.01
CA LYS A 119 6.26 14.89 -2.14
C LYS A 119 7.27 15.41 -3.17
N ASP A 120 8.44 14.76 -3.26
CA ASP A 120 9.56 15.16 -4.11
C ASP A 120 9.54 14.50 -5.50
N VAL A 121 8.54 13.66 -5.79
CA VAL A 121 8.40 12.99 -7.09
C VAL A 121 8.12 14.02 -8.18
N LYS A 122 8.89 13.96 -9.28
CA LYS A 122 8.84 14.97 -10.35
C LYS A 122 7.99 14.52 -11.53
N ASN A 123 8.06 13.26 -11.91
CA ASN A 123 7.36 12.73 -13.07
C ASN A 123 6.12 11.91 -12.67
N ASN A 124 5.22 11.69 -13.62
CA ASN A 124 4.04 10.84 -13.46
C ASN A 124 3.10 11.23 -12.29
N ARG A 125 3.10 12.52 -11.92
CA ARG A 125 2.35 13.03 -10.78
C ARG A 125 0.84 12.89 -10.94
N GLU A 126 0.35 12.75 -12.17
CA GLU A 126 -1.06 12.45 -12.47
C GLU A 126 -1.55 11.11 -11.91
N LYS A 127 -0.63 10.17 -11.60
CA LYS A 127 -0.95 8.88 -10.98
C LYS A 127 -1.04 8.95 -9.44
N ILE A 128 -0.60 10.07 -8.85
CA ILE A 128 -0.50 10.23 -7.41
C ILE A 128 -1.81 10.77 -6.86
N HIS A 129 -2.45 9.98 -6.02
CA HIS A 129 -3.59 10.39 -5.22
C HIS A 129 -3.13 10.57 -3.77
N LYS A 130 -3.58 11.61 -3.09
CA LYS A 130 -3.18 11.91 -1.72
C LYS A 130 -4.39 11.87 -0.78
N LEU A 131 -4.12 11.53 0.47
CA LEU A 131 -5.05 11.71 1.58
C LEU A 131 -5.10 13.18 2.02
#